data_AF-A0A352SBV7-F1
#
_entry.id   AF-A0A352SBV7-F1
#
_cell.length_a   1.000
_cell.length_b   1.000
_cell.length_c   1.000
_cell.angle_alpha   90.00
_cell.angle_beta   90.00
_cell.angle_gamma   90.00
#
_symmetry.space_group_name_H-M   'P 1'
#
loop_
_entity.id
_entity.type
_entity.pdbx_description
1 polymer ?
#
loop_
_entity_poly.entity_id
_entity_poly.type
_entity_poly.pdbx_seq_one_letter_code
_entity_poly.pdbx_strand_id
1 'polypeptide(L)' 'HWLMREEGWTFADGPGVIPDSVSGARVLHQVYTLANPKYTGRVTVPVLWDRQQATIVSNESSEIIR' A
#
# COMPACT_ATOMS: atom_id res chain seq x y z
N HIS A 1 -5.33 -14.99 6.14
CA HIS A 1 -6.72 -14.54 6.42
C HIS A 1 -6.78 -13.05 6.06
N TRP A 2 -7.15 -12.73 4.82
CA TRP A 2 -7.29 -11.36 4.32
C TRP A 2 -8.54 -10.70 4.90
N LEU A 3 -8.39 -10.19 6.11
CA LEU A 3 -9.47 -9.57 6.85
C LEU A 3 -9.52 -8.08 6.47
N MET A 4 -10.29 -7.74 5.43
CA MET A 4 -10.69 -6.35 5.17
C MET A 4 -11.70 -5.93 6.25
N ARG A 5 -11.21 -5.53 7.42
CA ARG A 5 -12.03 -4.81 8.42
C ARG A 5 -12.07 -3.32 8.07
N GLU A 6 -12.39 -2.49 9.05
CA GLU A 6 -12.53 -1.03 8.93
C GLU A 6 -11.28 -0.34 8.33
N GLU A 7 -10.09 -0.95 8.44
CA GLU A 7 -8.82 -0.35 8.04
C GLU A 7 -8.32 -0.73 6.62
N GLY A 8 -9.03 -1.64 5.93
CA GLY A 8 -8.68 -2.10 4.57
C GLY A 8 -7.57 -3.17 4.54
N TRP A 9 -6.63 -3.03 3.61
CA TRP A 9 -5.49 -3.96 3.45
C TRP A 9 -4.48 -3.77 4.58
N THR A 10 -4.14 -4.86 5.27
CA THR A 10 -3.24 -4.83 6.45
C THR A 10 -1.97 -5.63 6.23
N PHE A 11 -0.89 -5.20 6.88
CA PHE A 11 0.40 -5.90 6.97
C PHE A 11 0.53 -6.67 8.30
N ALA A 12 -0.59 -6.93 8.99
CA ALA A 12 -0.59 -7.66 10.25
C ALA A 12 -0.21 -9.13 10.04
N ASP A 13 0.49 -9.71 11.03
CA ASP A 13 0.98 -11.07 10.96
C ASP A 13 -0.14 -12.07 10.62
N GLY A 14 0.11 -12.88 9.59
CA GLY A 14 -0.82 -13.88 9.12
C GLY A 14 -0.19 -14.80 8.08
N PRO A 15 -0.80 -15.95 7.78
CA PRO A 15 -0.26 -16.89 6.80
C PRO A 15 -0.09 -16.21 5.43
N GLY A 16 1.15 -16.16 4.94
CA GLY A 16 1.51 -15.57 3.64
C GLY A 16 1.58 -14.04 3.61
N VAL A 17 1.43 -13.36 4.75
CA VAL A 17 1.61 -11.91 4.84
C VAL A 17 3.07 -11.60 5.10
N ILE A 18 3.63 -10.64 4.35
CA ILE A 18 4.97 -10.11 4.57
C ILE A 18 4.79 -8.69 5.13
N PRO A 19 5.41 -8.35 6.29
CA PRO A 19 5.34 -7.01 6.83
C PRO A 19 6.03 -6.00 5.92
N ASP A 20 5.55 -4.76 5.90
CA ASP A 20 6.17 -3.70 5.13
C ASP A 20 7.53 -3.30 5.73
N SER A 21 8.61 -3.69 5.05
CA SER A 21 9.99 -3.38 5.41
C SER A 21 10.49 -2.06 4.81
N VAL A 22 9.70 -1.39 3.97
CA VAL A 22 10.09 -0.17 3.26
C VAL A 22 9.60 1.07 4.01
N SER A 23 8.30 1.15 4.28
CA SER A 23 7.71 2.31 4.97
C SER A 23 7.33 2.05 6.42
N GLY A 24 7.37 0.79 6.86
CA GLY A 24 6.96 0.38 8.20
C GLY A 24 5.45 0.52 8.44
N ALA A 25 4.65 0.59 7.36
CA ALA A 25 3.21 0.75 7.45
C ALA A 25 2.56 -0.50 8.05
N ARG A 26 1.53 -0.29 8.88
CA ARG A 26 0.70 -1.39 9.42
C ARG A 26 -0.45 -1.74 8.48
N VAL A 27 -0.88 -0.77 7.67
CA VAL A 27 -2.01 -0.85 6.76
C VAL A 27 -1.71 -0.06 5.49
N LEU A 28 -2.22 -0.52 4.35
CA LEU A 28 -1.84 0.02 3.04
C LEU A 28 -2.24 1.49 2.87
N HIS A 29 -3.31 1.95 3.52
CA HIS A 29 -3.72 3.35 3.43
C HIS A 29 -2.64 4.30 3.97
N GLN A 30 -1.81 3.86 4.93
CA GLN A 30 -0.69 4.65 5.44
C GLN A 30 0.36 4.90 4.36
N VAL A 31 0.58 3.94 3.45
CA VAL A 31 1.49 4.11 2.29
C VAL A 31 0.96 5.21 1.37
N TYR A 32 -0.35 5.25 1.13
CA TYR A 32 -1.00 6.32 0.38
C TYR A 32 -0.91 7.67 1.10
N THR A 33 -1.07 7.70 2.42
CA THR A 33 -0.90 8.90 3.25
C THR A 33 0.55 9.40 3.22
N LEU A 34 1.54 8.50 3.21
CA LEU A 34 2.96 8.85 3.11
C LEU A 34 3.28 9.50 1.76
N ALA A 35 2.75 8.95 0.65
CA ALA A 35 2.90 9.55 -0.67
C ALA A 35 2.16 10.89 -0.78
N ASN A 36 0.95 10.99 -0.23
CA ASN A 36 0.16 12.21 -0.22
C ASN A 36 -0.75 12.28 1.03
N PRO A 37 -0.45 13.14 2.01
CA PRO A 37 -1.24 13.27 3.23
C PRO A 37 -2.69 13.72 3.02
N LYS A 38 -2.99 14.28 1.84
CA LYS A 38 -4.34 14.73 1.45
C LYS A 38 -5.04 13.75 0.51
N TYR A 39 -4.51 12.53 0.34
CA TYR A 39 -5.12 11.55 -0.54
C TYR A 39 -6.52 11.16 -0.06
N THR A 40 -7.52 11.42 -0.89
CA THR A 40 -8.90 10.99 -0.68
C THR A 40 -9.27 10.09 -1.85
N GLY A 41 -9.37 8.78 -1.62
CA GLY A 41 -9.59 7.82 -2.68
C GLY A 41 -9.60 6.38 -2.19
N ARG A 42 -9.78 5.45 -3.12
CA ARG A 42 -9.72 4.01 -2.82
C ARG A 42 -8.27 3.56 -2.73
N VAL A 43 -7.95 2.86 -1.65
CA VAL A 43 -6.65 2.23 -1.43
C VAL A 43 -6.69 0.83 -2.04
N THR A 44 -5.98 0.64 -3.15
CA THR A 44 -6.05 -0.57 -3.99
C THR A 44 -4.68 -1.22 -4.13
N VAL A 45 -4.68 -2.49 -4.52
CA VAL A 45 -3.47 -3.23 -4.95
C VAL A 45 -3.61 -3.58 -6.44
N PRO A 46 -2.51 -3.73 -7.21
CA PRO A 46 -1.11 -3.55 -6.81
C PRO A 46 -0.70 -2.06 -6.68
N VAL A 47 0.38 -1.80 -5.93
CA VAL A 47 1.00 -0.47 -5.77
C VAL A 47 2.48 -0.58 -6.11
N LEU A 48 2.94 0.28 -7.02
CA LEU A 48 4.35 0.48 -7.32
C LEU A 48 4.88 1.68 -6.52
N TRP A 49 5.89 1.43 -5.71
CA TRP A 49 6.48 2.42 -4.79
C TRP A 49 7.90 2.79 -5.19
N ASP A 50 8.20 4.09 -5.22
CA ASP A 50 9.56 4.61 -5.37
C ASP A 50 10.22 4.76 -4.00
N ARG A 51 11.26 3.95 -3.75
CA ARG A 51 12.04 3.96 -2.51
C ARG A 51 12.94 5.19 -2.36
N GLN A 52 13.32 5.85 -3.45
CA GLN A 52 14.20 7.02 -3.43
C GLN A 52 13.42 8.29 -3.11
N GLN A 53 12.28 8.47 -3.77
CA GLN A 53 11.41 9.64 -3.57
C GLN A 53 10.35 9.44 -2.49
N ALA A 54 10.24 8.22 -1.94
CA ALA A 54 9.25 7.84 -0.95
C ALA A 54 7.81 8.21 -1.37
N THR A 55 7.43 7.80 -2.59
CA THR A 55 6.11 8.09 -3.17
C THR A 55 5.57 6.93 -4.00
N ILE A 56 4.26 6.95 -4.27
CA ILE A 56 3.60 5.99 -5.17
C ILE A 56 3.82 6.43 -6.61
N VAL A 57 4.40 5.56 -7.42
CA VAL A 57 4.60 5.77 -8.86
C VAL A 57 3.33 5.44 -9.64
N SER A 58 2.73 4.28 -9.33
CA SER A 58 1.50 3.83 -9.97
C SER A 58 0.73 2.89 -9.06
N ASN A 59 -0.60 2.92 -9.17
CA ASN A 59 -1.50 1.96 -8.52
C ASN A 59 -2.44 1.30 -9.54
N GLU A 60 -2.11 1.38 -10.83
CA GLU A 60 -2.88 0.80 -11.92
C GLU A 60 -2.11 -0.36 -12.54
N SER A 61 -2.69 -1.55 -12.48
CA SER A 61 -1.99 -2.80 -12.83
C SER A 61 -1.57 -2.88 -14.30
N SER A 62 -2.34 -2.27 -15.21
CA SER A 62 -2.06 -2.25 -16.65
C SER A 62 -0.89 -1.35 -17.02
N GLU A 63 -0.69 -0.25 -16.28
CA GLU A 63 0.44 0.66 -16.44
C GLU A 63 1.74 0.08 -15.86
N ILE A 64 1.64 -0.77 -14.83
CA ILE A 64 2.81 -1.39 -14.19
C ILE A 64 3.47 -2.46 -15.07
N ILE A 65 2.69 -3.16 -15.90
CA ILE A 65 3.17 -4.29 -16.72
C ILE A 65 3.60 -3.89 -18.14
N ARG A 66 3.44 -2.62 -18.51
CA ARG A 66 3.71 -2.12 -19.87
C ARG A 66 5.19 -1.86 -20.08
#